data_AF-A0A034UXS7-F1
#
_entry.id   AF-A0A034UXS7-F1
#
_cell.length_a   1.000
_cell.length_b   1.000
_cell.length_c   1.000
_cell.angle_alpha   90.00
_cell.angle_beta   90.00
_cell.angle_gamma   90.00
#
_symmetry.space_group_name_H-M   'P 1'
#
loop_
_entity.id
_entity.type
_entity.pdbx_description
1 polymer ?
#
loop_
_entity_poly.entity_id
_entity_poly.type
_entity_poly.pdbx_seq_one_letter_code
_entity_poly.pdbx_strand_id
1 'polypeptide(L)'
;RASRLSQVKLLAIAVLLQTIRKAECLYEDTILNFLEQLRVRMCHPIPQLGLPALDPFQIHHIETEINNKYLVDFTGSVTDFNLTGLSDFDIDLRISTIRKSIINITLPMTEFKSI
;
A
#
# COMPACT_ATOMS: atom_id res chain seq x y z
N ARG A 1 -50.81 6.74 -9.15
CA ARG A 1 -50.14 5.81 -8.20
C ARG A 1 -48.83 5.23 -8.75
N ALA A 2 -48.74 4.91 -10.05
CA ALA A 2 -47.51 4.40 -10.70
C ALA A 2 -46.32 5.40 -10.72
N SER A 3 -46.57 6.70 -10.94
CA SER A 3 -45.52 7.74 -10.99
C SER A 3 -44.77 7.92 -9.66
N ARG A 4 -45.48 7.87 -8.54
CA ARG A 4 -44.92 8.03 -7.19
C ARG A 4 -44.03 6.83 -6.80
N LEU A 5 -44.38 5.62 -7.24
CA LEU A 5 -43.56 4.42 -7.04
C LEU A 5 -42.25 4.46 -7.86
N SER A 6 -42.31 5.02 -9.08
CA SER A 6 -41.13 5.23 -9.93
C SER A 6 -40.15 6.25 -9.32
N GLN A 7 -40.65 7.35 -8.76
CA GLN A 7 -39.82 8.35 -8.09
C GLN A 7 -39.12 7.81 -6.83
N VAL A 8 -39.81 7.01 -6.02
CA VAL A 8 -39.22 6.40 -4.81
C VAL A 8 -38.08 5.44 -5.16
N LYS A 9 -38.23 4.65 -6.24
CA LYS A 9 -37.16 3.77 -6.73
C LYS A 9 -35.95 4.56 -7.21
N LEU A 10 -36.18 5.63 -7.98
CA LEU A 10 -35.11 6.48 -8.49
C LEU A 10 -34.32 7.12 -7.33
N LEU A 11 -35.03 7.61 -6.31
CA LEU A 11 -34.43 8.20 -5.12
C LEU A 11 -33.61 7.18 -4.32
N ALA A 12 -34.14 5.97 -4.13
CA ALA A 12 -33.42 4.90 -3.44
C ALA A 12 -32.10 4.52 -4.16
N ILE A 13 -32.14 4.41 -5.49
CA ILE A 13 -30.94 4.16 -6.31
C ILE A 13 -29.94 5.32 -6.19
N ALA A 14 -30.40 6.57 -6.23
CA ALA A 14 -29.53 7.73 -6.09
C ALA A 14 -28.87 7.81 -4.71
N VAL A 15 -29.58 7.46 -3.63
CA VAL A 15 -29.03 7.38 -2.27
C VAL A 15 -27.98 6.27 -2.18
N LEU A 16 -28.27 5.07 -2.70
CA LEU A 16 -27.34 3.94 -2.73
C LEU A 16 -26.05 4.29 -3.51
N LEU A 17 -26.16 4.92 -4.68
CA LEU A 17 -25.01 5.35 -5.47
C LEU A 17 -24.16 6.41 -4.75
N GLN A 18 -24.78 7.34 -4.03
CA GLN A 18 -24.06 8.33 -3.22
C GLN A 18 -23.32 7.69 -2.05
N THR A 19 -23.92 6.70 -1.38
CA THR A 19 -23.27 6.00 -0.26
C THR A 19 -22.07 5.17 -0.73
N ILE A 20 -22.14 4.55 -1.92
CA ILE A 20 -21.02 3.80 -2.49
C ILE A 20 -19.83 4.72 -2.78
N ARG A 21 -20.07 5.87 -3.44
CA ARG A 21 -18.99 6.85 -3.72
C ARG A 21 -18.33 7.38 -2.46
N LYS A 22 -19.12 7.64 -1.40
CA LYS A 22 -18.57 8.08 -0.11
C LYS A 22 -17.70 7.01 0.55
N ALA A 23 -18.10 5.74 0.44
CA ALA A 23 -17.30 4.63 0.97
C ALA A 23 -15.98 4.48 0.21
N GLU A 24 -16.00 4.53 -1.13
CA GLU A 24 -14.79 4.46 -1.98
C GLU A 24 -13.76 5.53 -1.58
N CYS A 25 -14.19 6.79 -1.48
CA CYS A 25 -13.34 7.92 -1.07
C CYS A 25 -12.75 7.73 0.34
N LEU A 26 -13.56 7.26 1.31
CA LEU A 26 -13.08 7.04 2.68
C LEU A 26 -12.01 5.94 2.76
N TYR A 27 -12.14 4.89 1.96
CA TYR A 27 -11.12 3.83 1.89
C TYR A 27 -9.85 4.31 1.18
N GLU A 28 -9.96 5.11 0.11
CA GLU A 28 -8.81 5.74 -0.54
C GLU A 28 -8.01 6.56 0.46
N ASP A 29 -8.67 7.48 1.18
CA ASP A 29 -8.02 8.34 2.17
C ASP A 29 -7.34 7.53 3.29
N THR A 30 -7.98 6.45 3.74
CA THR A 30 -7.43 5.58 4.79
C THR A 30 -6.16 4.86 4.30
N ILE A 31 -6.17 4.36 3.06
CA ILE A 31 -5.01 3.68 2.47
C ILE A 31 -3.88 4.68 2.22
N LEU A 32 -4.17 5.85 1.64
CA LEU A 32 -3.18 6.89 1.39
C LEU A 32 -2.54 7.34 2.71
N ASN A 33 -3.34 7.60 3.74
CA ASN A 33 -2.81 7.98 5.06
C ASN A 33 -1.94 6.87 5.70
N PHE A 34 -2.31 5.60 5.53
CA PHE A 34 -1.46 4.49 5.97
C PHE A 34 -0.12 4.49 5.23
N LEU A 35 -0.12 4.68 3.91
CA LEU A 35 1.09 4.69 3.10
C LEU A 35 1.97 5.89 3.44
N GLU A 36 1.40 7.07 3.69
CA GLU A 36 2.14 8.24 4.18
C GLU A 36 2.80 7.99 5.54
N GLN A 37 2.09 7.36 6.47
CA GLN A 37 2.68 7.00 7.77
C GLN A 37 3.77 5.94 7.62
N LEU A 38 3.59 5.00 6.69
CA LEU A 38 4.60 4.00 6.39
C LEU A 38 5.86 4.68 5.84
N ARG A 39 5.72 5.60 4.87
CA ARG A 39 6.83 6.38 4.28
C ARG A 39 7.73 6.98 5.35
N VAL A 40 7.16 7.70 6.31
CA VAL A 40 7.92 8.36 7.40
C VAL A 40 8.57 7.34 8.35
N ARG A 41 8.00 6.15 8.48
CA ARG A 41 8.51 5.09 9.36
C ARG A 41 9.53 4.18 8.68
N MET A 42 9.68 4.20 7.35
CA MET A 42 10.60 3.30 6.64
C MET A 42 12.06 3.50 7.02
N CYS A 43 12.47 4.69 7.45
CA CYS A 43 13.82 4.94 7.94
C CYS A 43 14.09 4.43 9.37
N HIS A 44 13.07 3.89 10.04
CA HIS A 44 13.18 3.32 11.38
C HIS A 44 12.73 1.85 11.37
N PRO A 45 13.28 1.00 12.25
CA PRO A 45 12.73 -0.33 12.47
C PRO A 45 11.26 -0.27 12.91
N ILE A 46 10.49 -1.31 12.58
CA ILE A 46 9.10 -1.50 13.02
C ILE A 46 9.04 -2.75 13.90
N PRO A 47 9.38 -2.64 15.21
CA PRO A 47 9.57 -3.80 16.08
C PRO A 47 8.32 -4.65 16.27
N GLN A 48 7.14 -4.02 16.28
CA GLN A 48 5.85 -4.69 16.39
C GLN A 48 5.58 -5.69 15.25
N LEU A 49 6.23 -5.53 14.09
CA LEU A 49 6.16 -6.44 12.95
C LEU A 49 7.44 -7.26 12.78
N GLY A 50 8.46 -7.06 13.63
CA GLY A 50 9.79 -7.65 13.44
C GLY A 50 10.49 -7.17 12.17
N LEU A 51 10.12 -6.00 11.63
CA LEU A 51 10.72 -5.46 10.42
C LEU A 51 11.88 -4.52 10.78
N PRO A 52 13.03 -4.63 10.08
CA PRO A 52 14.12 -3.66 10.18
C PRO A 52 13.72 -2.33 9.51
N ALA A 53 14.64 -1.36 9.49
CA ALA A 53 14.48 -0.19 8.63
C ALA A 53 14.38 -0.67 7.16
N LEU A 54 13.43 -0.09 6.43
CA LEU A 54 13.14 -0.43 5.04
C LEU A 54 13.78 0.55 4.05
N ASP A 55 14.20 1.73 4.50
CA ASP A 55 14.90 2.71 3.66
C ASP A 55 15.92 3.54 4.47
N PRO A 56 17.24 3.27 4.37
CA PRO A 56 17.84 2.18 3.60
C PRO A 56 17.59 0.81 4.24
N PHE A 57 17.29 -0.20 3.43
CA PHE A 57 17.29 -1.60 3.85
C PHE A 57 18.66 -2.21 3.53
N GLN A 58 19.41 -2.53 4.58
CA GLN A 58 20.80 -3.02 4.49
C GLN A 58 20.93 -4.42 5.10
N ILE A 59 21.65 -5.29 4.39
CA ILE A 59 22.01 -6.63 4.84
C ILE A 59 23.52 -6.79 4.62
N HIS A 60 24.31 -6.78 5.70
CA HIS A 60 25.77 -6.87 5.61
C HIS A 60 26.25 -8.30 5.34
N HIS A 61 25.91 -9.24 6.22
CA HIS A 61 26.21 -10.65 6.03
C HIS A 61 25.26 -11.45 6.91
N ILE A 62 24.42 -12.27 6.30
CA ILE A 62 23.60 -13.22 7.03
C ILE A 62 23.89 -14.60 6.41
N GLU A 63 24.57 -15.45 7.18
CA GLU A 63 24.88 -16.84 6.82
C GLU A 63 23.69 -17.79 7.08
N THR A 64 22.50 -17.23 7.30
CA THR A 64 21.30 -17.93 7.76
C THR A 64 20.05 -17.36 7.12
N GLU A 65 19.03 -18.19 6.91
CA GLU A 65 17.73 -17.79 6.38
C GLU A 65 17.22 -16.50 7.06
N ILE A 66 16.94 -15.46 6.28
CA ILE A 66 16.11 -14.34 6.75
C ILE A 66 14.69 -14.88 6.84
N ASN A 67 14.39 -15.57 7.93
CA ASN A 67 13.03 -16.04 8.25
C ASN A 67 12.25 -14.84 8.82
N ASN A 68 11.89 -13.92 7.94
CA ASN A 68 10.96 -12.87 8.27
C ASN A 68 9.67 -13.14 7.51
N LYS A 69 8.61 -13.46 8.26
CA LYS A 69 7.27 -13.78 7.73
C LYS A 69 6.75 -12.79 6.66
N TYR A 70 7.30 -11.57 6.62
CA TYR A 70 6.86 -10.47 5.76
C TYR A 70 7.91 -9.99 4.76
N LEU A 71 9.16 -10.44 4.85
CA LEU A 71 10.19 -10.15 3.85
C LEU A 71 10.45 -11.41 3.02
N VAL A 72 11.03 -11.25 1.84
CA VAL A 72 11.27 -12.38 0.93
C VAL A 72 12.19 -13.40 1.62
N ASP A 73 11.76 -14.66 1.69
CA ASP A 73 12.57 -15.79 2.13
C ASP A 73 13.70 -16.02 1.12
N PHE A 74 14.88 -15.46 1.38
CA PHE A 74 16.06 -15.71 0.58
C PHE A 74 16.80 -16.95 1.10
N THR A 75 16.81 -18.01 0.30
CA THR A 75 17.68 -19.18 0.49
C THR A 75 18.96 -18.98 -0.34
N GLY A 76 19.98 -18.40 0.27
CA GLY A 76 21.27 -18.12 -0.37
C GLY A 76 22.14 -17.18 0.49
N SER A 77 23.41 -17.01 0.12
CA SER A 77 24.29 -16.03 0.75
C SER A 77 24.17 -14.68 0.04
N VAL A 78 23.59 -13.69 0.70
CA VAL A 78 23.63 -12.29 0.26
C VAL A 78 24.65 -11.56 1.13
N THR A 79 25.77 -11.16 0.53
CA THR A 79 26.75 -10.26 1.13
C THR A 79 26.50 -8.84 0.65
N ASP A 80 26.50 -7.90 1.60
CA ASP A 80 26.48 -6.46 1.37
C ASP A 80 25.39 -5.99 0.39
N PHE A 81 24.14 -6.28 0.73
CA PHE A 81 22.97 -5.77 0.05
C PHE A 81 22.55 -4.42 0.62
N ASN A 82 22.22 -3.48 -0.25
CA ASN A 82 21.67 -2.18 0.10
C ASN A 82 20.55 -1.80 -0.87
N LEU A 83 19.37 -1.52 -0.32
CA LEU A 83 18.21 -1.02 -1.04
C LEU A 83 17.83 0.36 -0.46
N THR A 84 17.81 1.37 -1.31
CA THR A 84 17.52 2.76 -0.92
C THR A 84 16.39 3.33 -1.77
N GLY A 85 15.75 4.41 -1.31
CA GLY A 85 14.76 5.18 -2.07
C GLY A 85 13.42 4.47 -2.21
N LEU A 86 13.11 3.53 -1.31
CA LEU A 86 11.79 2.90 -1.23
C LEU A 86 10.73 3.87 -0.69
N SER A 87 11.11 4.80 0.20
CA SER A 87 10.20 5.77 0.79
C SER A 87 9.76 6.87 -0.19
N ASP A 88 10.51 7.09 -1.27
CA ASP A 88 10.24 8.09 -2.31
C ASP A 88 9.19 7.63 -3.35
N PHE A 89 8.32 6.68 -3.00
CA PHE A 89 7.28 6.21 -3.91
C PHE A 89 6.26 7.31 -4.25
N ASP A 90 5.71 7.25 -5.45
CA ASP A 90 4.53 8.01 -5.87
C ASP A 90 3.37 7.05 -6.12
N ILE A 91 2.15 7.43 -5.70
CA ILE A 91 0.97 6.55 -5.75
C ILE A 91 -0.20 7.27 -6.42
N ASP A 92 -0.78 6.58 -7.40
CA ASP A 92 -2.12 6.87 -7.92
C ASP A 92 -3.06 5.71 -7.55
N LEU A 93 -3.96 5.98 -6.61
CA LEU A 93 -4.92 5.03 -6.06
C LEU A 93 -6.33 5.36 -6.55
N ARG A 94 -7.02 4.36 -7.10
CA ARG A 94 -8.40 4.45 -7.55
C ARG A 94 -9.19 3.23 -7.09
N ILE A 95 -9.99 3.40 -6.05
CA ILE A 95 -10.88 2.37 -5.50
C ILE A 95 -12.22 2.42 -6.20
N SER A 96 -12.72 1.24 -6.56
CA SER A 96 -14.10 1.07 -6.99
C SER A 96 -14.70 -0.18 -6.36
N THR A 97 -15.93 -0.03 -5.87
CA THR A 97 -16.77 -1.11 -5.32
C THR A 97 -17.49 -1.87 -6.44
N ILE A 98 -17.69 -1.22 -7.58
CA ILE A 98 -18.44 -1.76 -8.72
C ILE A 98 -17.50 -2.33 -9.79
N ARG A 99 -16.30 -1.75 -9.93
CA ARG A 99 -15.28 -2.12 -10.92
C ARG A 99 -13.98 -2.54 -10.24
N LYS A 100 -12.99 -2.90 -11.05
CA LYS A 100 -11.64 -3.18 -10.58
C LYS A 100 -11.03 -1.93 -9.95
N SER A 101 -10.50 -2.07 -8.75
CA SER A 101 -9.66 -1.06 -8.11
C SER A 101 -8.24 -1.12 -8.71
N ILE A 102 -7.62 0.04 -8.92
CA ILE A 102 -6.30 0.18 -9.53
C ILE A 102 -5.40 0.92 -8.56
N ILE A 103 -4.19 0.38 -8.37
CA ILE A 103 -3.13 1.03 -7.60
C ILE A 103 -1.90 1.06 -8.49
N ASN A 104 -1.49 2.27 -8.87
CA ASN A 104 -0.25 2.49 -9.60
C ASN A 104 0.79 3.01 -8.60
N ILE A 105 1.92 2.32 -8.49
CA ILE A 105 3.01 2.68 -7.59
C ILE A 105 4.26 2.89 -8.43
N THR A 106 4.85 4.07 -8.34
CA THR A 106 6.11 4.43 -9.02
C THR A 106 7.21 4.57 -7.98
N LEU A 107 8.38 4.01 -8.27
CA LEU A 107 9.53 3.98 -7.36
C LEU A 107 10.73 4.66 -8.04
N PRO A 108 10.73 5.99 -8.19
CA PRO A 108 11.66 6.69 -9.08
C PRO A 108 13.10 6.71 -8.54
N MET A 109 13.27 6.72 -7.23
CA MET A 109 14.58 6.80 -6.58
C MET A 109 15.05 5.46 -6.01
N THR A 110 14.28 4.39 -6.24
CA THR A 110 14.63 3.07 -5.70
C THR A 110 15.87 2.52 -6.40
N GLU A 111 16.90 2.24 -5.62
CA GLU A 111 18.17 1.72 -6.10
C GLU A 111 18.55 0.46 -5.32
N PHE A 112 18.90 -0.58 -6.07
CA PHE A 112 19.46 -1.82 -5.54
C PHE A 112 20.96 -1.83 -5.78
N LYS A 113 21.75 -2.02 -4.71
CA LYS A 113 23.20 -2.20 -4.77
C LYS A 113 23.58 -3.51 -4.08
N SER A 114 24.34 -4.33 -4.80
CA SER A 114 25.14 -5.42 -4.23
C SER A 114 26.58 -4.91 -4.22
N ILE A 115 27.18 -4.77 -3.04
CA ILE A 115 28.54 -4.26 -2.87
C ILE A 115 29.55 -5.42 -2.93
#